data_AF-A0A7V8ZNN1-F1
#
_entry.id   AF-A0A7V8ZNN1-F1
#
_cell.length_a   1.000
_cell.length_b   1.000
_cell.length_c   1.000
_cell.angle_alpha   90.00
_cell.angle_beta   90.00
_cell.angle_gamma   90.00
#
_symmetry.space_group_name_H-M   'P 1'
#
loop_
_entity.id
_entity.type
_entity.pdbx_description
1 polymer ?
#
loop_
_entity_poly.entity_id
_entity_poly.type
_entity_poly.pdbx_seq_one_letter_code
_entity_poly.pdbx_strand_id
1 'polypeptide(L)'
;MKNRIGLSTLAIALSSITGVMVAPSAHASSHRDAPFISEDPAADNTDVYAFVSTEAGRSDYVTILSNFVPLQEPANGPNFYKLSDFVNYEILIDVDGDALADLTYEFKFTTRIVDPGTYLYATNTILPPPNPLDPTSQYVNLNQPQSYTLTERGRGTTSTGRVLLNNVRTAPNRPGPKSINFAAVGRGGTPVQGDTTLAYQNLAEMAVHTAPNSGGLRSFVGPRDEGFYVGLGTAFDLINPTAPGADGTGGFN
;
A
#
# COMPACT_ATOMS: atom_id res chain seq x y z
N MET A 1 -50.95 70.70 -26.85
CA MET A 1 -50.91 70.14 -25.47
C MET A 1 -50.37 68.72 -25.52
N LYS A 2 -49.23 68.49 -24.85
CA LYS A 2 -48.80 67.28 -24.11
C LYS A 2 -48.88 65.88 -24.79
N ASN A 3 -47.70 65.37 -25.13
CA ASN A 3 -47.09 64.04 -24.96
C ASN A 3 -47.95 62.78 -24.70
N ARG A 4 -47.57 61.67 -25.36
CA ARG A 4 -47.28 60.31 -24.81
C ARG A 4 -46.73 59.42 -25.96
N ILE A 5 -45.43 59.05 -25.99
CA ILE A 5 -44.82 57.81 -25.44
C ILE A 5 -45.64 56.57 -25.90
N GLY A 6 -45.23 55.69 -26.83
CA GLY A 6 -43.93 55.06 -27.06
C GLY A 6 -43.99 53.65 -26.46
N LEU A 7 -43.97 52.58 -27.28
CA LEU A 7 -43.45 51.25 -26.90
C LEU A 7 -43.26 50.40 -28.16
N SER A 8 -42.01 50.34 -28.63
CA SER A 8 -41.54 49.37 -29.63
C SER A 8 -41.10 48.13 -28.88
N THR A 9 -41.76 46.99 -29.10
CA THR A 9 -41.37 45.72 -28.47
C THR A 9 -40.15 45.15 -29.21
N LEU A 10 -38.97 45.37 -28.63
CA LEU A 10 -37.73 44.74 -29.03
C LEU A 10 -37.75 43.27 -28.58
N ALA A 11 -37.89 42.35 -29.53
CA ALA A 11 -37.72 40.92 -29.26
C ALA A 11 -36.22 40.64 -29.05
N ILE A 12 -35.81 40.50 -27.79
CA ILE A 12 -34.48 40.00 -27.43
C ILE A 12 -34.54 38.47 -27.52
N ALA A 13 -34.00 37.91 -28.60
CA ALA A 13 -33.71 36.50 -28.68
C ALA A 13 -32.55 36.17 -27.73
N LEU A 14 -32.87 35.63 -26.56
CA LEU A 14 -31.87 35.12 -25.62
C LEU A 14 -31.48 33.71 -26.06
N SER A 15 -30.47 33.59 -26.92
CA SER A 15 -29.81 32.31 -27.17
C SER A 15 -29.09 31.86 -25.91
N SER A 16 -29.74 31.02 -25.11
CA SER A 16 -29.10 30.25 -24.05
C SER A 16 -28.13 29.26 -24.69
N ILE A 17 -26.86 29.64 -24.81
CA ILE A 17 -25.76 28.69 -25.00
C ILE A 17 -25.71 27.85 -23.72
N THR A 18 -26.44 26.75 -23.68
CA THR A 18 -26.16 25.65 -22.77
C THR A 18 -24.83 25.04 -23.20
N GLY A 19 -23.73 25.62 -22.70
CA GLY A 19 -22.46 24.93 -22.66
C GLY A 19 -22.65 23.72 -21.77
N VAL A 20 -22.89 22.56 -22.39
CA VAL A 20 -22.68 21.27 -21.73
C VAL A 20 -21.18 21.25 -21.44
N MET A 21 -20.81 21.69 -20.24
CA MET A 21 -19.50 21.34 -19.70
C MET A 21 -19.54 19.83 -19.57
N VAL A 22 -18.98 19.14 -20.57
CA VAL A 22 -18.51 17.77 -20.38
C VAL A 22 -17.39 17.93 -19.37
N ALA A 23 -17.72 17.81 -18.08
CA ALA A 23 -16.71 17.61 -17.07
C ALA A 23 -15.89 16.42 -17.56
N PRO A 24 -14.57 16.55 -17.75
CA PRO A 24 -13.76 15.37 -18.03
C PRO A 24 -14.08 14.36 -16.94
N SER A 25 -14.32 13.11 -17.32
CA SER A 25 -14.51 12.01 -16.40
C SER A 25 -13.40 12.11 -15.35
N ALA A 26 -13.74 12.55 -14.15
CA ALA A 26 -12.77 12.60 -13.07
C ALA A 26 -12.41 11.14 -12.80
N HIS A 27 -11.24 10.72 -13.27
CA HIS A 27 -10.67 9.45 -12.88
C HIS A 27 -10.50 9.53 -11.36
N ALA A 28 -11.20 8.65 -10.65
CA ALA A 28 -11.16 8.63 -9.19
C ALA A 28 -9.70 8.56 -8.74
N SER A 29 -9.33 9.38 -7.74
CA SER A 29 -8.03 9.24 -7.10
C SER A 29 -8.09 8.09 -6.09
N SER A 30 -7.01 7.32 -6.00
CA SER A 30 -6.79 6.28 -4.99
C SER A 30 -6.16 6.82 -3.70
N HIS A 31 -5.70 8.08 -3.69
CA HIS A 31 -5.19 8.76 -2.50
C HIS A 31 -6.32 9.40 -1.70
N ARG A 32 -6.11 9.54 -0.39
CA ARG A 32 -7.01 10.21 0.59
C ARG A 32 -7.59 11.55 0.15
N ASP A 33 -6.94 12.24 -0.79
CA ASP A 33 -7.37 13.52 -1.33
C ASP A 33 -8.69 13.41 -2.11
N ALA A 34 -9.05 12.19 -2.56
CA ALA A 34 -10.40 11.89 -3.03
C ALA A 34 -11.38 11.68 -1.86
N PRO A 35 -12.53 12.39 -1.83
CA PRO A 35 -13.51 12.30 -0.74
C PRO A 35 -14.05 10.90 -0.43
N PHE A 36 -14.05 9.97 -1.39
CA PHE A 36 -14.51 8.60 -1.15
C PHE A 36 -13.43 7.71 -0.53
N ILE A 37 -12.15 7.97 -0.81
CA ILE A 37 -11.04 7.23 -0.21
C ILE A 37 -10.82 7.64 1.25
N SER A 38 -11.10 8.90 1.61
CA SER A 38 -11.04 9.32 3.02
C SER A 38 -12.00 8.53 3.93
N GLU A 39 -13.07 7.97 3.36
CA GLU A 39 -14.04 7.10 4.04
C GLU A 39 -13.72 5.59 3.90
N ASP A 40 -12.75 5.21 3.05
CA ASP A 40 -12.20 3.85 2.93
C ASP A 40 -10.68 3.86 3.12
N PRO A 41 -10.20 4.06 4.36
CA PRO A 41 -8.77 4.20 4.64
C PRO A 41 -7.95 2.95 4.32
N ALA A 42 -8.59 1.80 4.12
CA ALA A 42 -7.90 0.58 3.71
C ALA A 42 -7.57 0.57 2.20
N ALA A 43 -8.30 1.35 1.40
CA ALA A 43 -8.06 1.56 -0.03
C ALA A 43 -7.17 2.78 -0.33
N ASP A 44 -6.72 3.50 0.72
CA ASP A 44 -5.88 4.68 0.61
C ASP A 44 -4.48 4.31 0.13
N ASN A 45 -4.26 4.45 -1.18
CA ASN A 45 -2.95 4.32 -1.82
C ASN A 45 -2.21 5.65 -1.67
N THR A 46 -1.10 5.61 -0.93
CA THR A 46 -0.31 6.82 -0.63
C THR A 46 0.56 7.21 -1.82
N ASP A 47 1.33 6.25 -2.34
CA ASP A 47 2.29 6.51 -3.42
C ASP A 47 2.50 5.26 -4.28
N VAL A 48 2.94 5.49 -5.51
CA VAL A 48 3.45 4.46 -6.42
C VAL A 48 4.80 4.90 -6.97
N TYR A 49 5.79 4.02 -6.87
CA TYR A 49 7.13 4.24 -7.41
C TYR A 49 7.45 3.15 -8.43
N ALA A 50 8.05 3.54 -9.54
CA ALA A 50 8.54 2.60 -10.55
C ALA A 50 9.93 3.04 -11.02
N PHE A 51 10.90 2.15 -10.94
CA PHE A 51 12.28 2.43 -11.34
C PHE A 51 13.00 1.15 -11.78
N VAL A 52 14.02 1.31 -12.62
CA VAL A 52 14.93 0.20 -12.95
C VAL A 52 15.62 -0.25 -11.66
N SER A 53 15.55 -1.55 -11.39
CA SER A 53 16.03 -2.14 -10.15
C SER A 53 17.51 -1.80 -9.91
N THR A 54 17.78 -1.29 -8.71
CA THR A 54 19.13 -0.94 -8.23
C THR A 54 19.83 -2.10 -7.52
N GLU A 55 19.17 -3.25 -7.38
CA GLU A 55 19.74 -4.43 -6.76
C GLU A 55 20.83 -5.08 -7.63
N ALA A 56 21.91 -5.49 -6.98
CA ALA A 56 23.03 -6.17 -7.64
C ALA A 56 22.57 -7.41 -8.42
N GLY A 57 22.93 -7.47 -9.70
CA GLY A 57 22.57 -8.59 -10.58
C GLY A 57 21.13 -8.56 -11.11
N ARG A 58 20.38 -7.46 -10.89
CA ARG A 58 18.99 -7.32 -11.34
C ARG A 58 18.72 -6.03 -12.12
N SER A 59 19.72 -5.51 -12.83
CA SER A 59 19.57 -4.30 -13.66
C SER A 59 18.54 -4.42 -14.78
N ASP A 60 18.18 -5.65 -15.18
CA ASP A 60 17.20 -5.91 -16.25
C ASP A 60 15.74 -5.98 -15.74
N TYR A 61 15.51 -5.68 -14.46
CA TYR A 61 14.18 -5.70 -13.84
C TYR A 61 13.69 -4.29 -13.53
N VAL A 62 12.37 -4.12 -13.49
CA VAL A 62 11.72 -2.94 -12.92
C VAL A 62 11.27 -3.27 -11.50
N THR A 63 11.58 -2.39 -10.55
CA THR A 63 11.01 -2.41 -9.21
C THR A 63 9.80 -1.48 -9.20
N ILE A 64 8.65 -2.02 -8.78
CA ILE A 64 7.43 -1.26 -8.56
C ILE A 64 7.06 -1.38 -7.08
N LEU A 65 6.81 -0.24 -6.45
CA LEU A 65 6.34 -0.13 -5.06
C LEU A 65 4.98 0.56 -5.09
N SER A 66 4.04 0.07 -4.29
CA SER A 66 2.74 0.70 -4.10
C SER A 66 2.42 0.66 -2.62
N ASN A 67 2.32 1.84 -2.02
CA ASN A 67 2.20 2.02 -0.59
C ASN A 67 0.75 2.32 -0.23
N PHE A 68 0.30 1.82 0.92
CA PHE A 68 -1.07 1.92 1.38
C PHE A 68 -1.10 2.11 2.88
N VAL A 69 -2.17 2.76 3.37
CA VAL A 69 -2.39 3.00 4.80
C VAL A 69 -1.24 3.82 5.41
N PRO A 70 -1.27 5.16 5.30
CA PRO A 70 -0.18 6.03 5.78
C PRO A 70 -0.11 6.10 7.32
N LEU A 71 0.97 6.69 7.83
CA LEU A 71 1.14 7.09 9.24
C LEU A 71 1.00 5.93 10.26
N GLN A 72 1.60 4.78 9.94
CA GLN A 72 1.51 3.58 10.76
C GLN A 72 2.41 3.65 12.00
N GLU A 73 1.87 3.99 13.16
CA GLU A 73 2.61 3.84 14.43
C GLU A 73 2.79 2.34 14.80
N PRO A 74 4.02 1.83 14.95
CA PRO A 74 4.25 0.38 15.07
C PRO A 74 3.55 -0.32 16.24
N ALA A 75 3.38 0.35 17.39
CA ALA A 75 2.74 -0.17 18.59
C ALA A 75 1.22 0.07 18.68
N ASN A 76 0.56 0.48 17.58
CA ASN A 76 -0.86 0.86 17.55
C ASN A 76 -1.80 -0.35 17.55
N GLY A 77 -1.83 -1.07 18.67
CA GLY A 77 -2.69 -2.24 18.89
C GLY A 77 -4.09 -1.91 19.44
N PRO A 78 -4.93 -2.93 19.71
CA PRO A 78 -4.65 -4.36 19.64
C PRO A 78 -4.77 -4.97 18.23
N ASN A 79 -5.30 -4.21 17.27
CA ASN A 79 -5.35 -4.60 15.86
C ASN A 79 -4.27 -3.83 15.10
N PHE A 80 -3.27 -4.55 14.61
CA PHE A 80 -2.15 -3.95 13.91
C PHE A 80 -2.48 -3.76 12.42
N TYR A 81 -1.70 -2.91 11.75
CA TYR A 81 -1.91 -2.61 10.33
C TYR A 81 -1.78 -3.85 9.47
N LYS A 82 -2.64 -3.89 8.45
CA LYS A 82 -2.73 -4.96 7.46
C LYS A 82 -3.44 -4.41 6.24
N LEU A 83 -3.23 -5.04 5.09
CA LEU A 83 -4.05 -4.75 3.92
C LEU A 83 -5.42 -5.42 4.09
N SER A 84 -6.48 -4.80 3.59
CA SER A 84 -7.83 -5.30 3.78
C SER A 84 -8.05 -6.59 2.98
N ASP A 85 -8.73 -7.56 3.59
CA ASP A 85 -9.16 -8.78 2.90
C ASP A 85 -10.30 -8.51 1.89
N PHE A 86 -10.85 -7.28 1.87
CA PHE A 86 -12.02 -6.89 1.06
C PHE A 86 -11.71 -5.86 -0.03
N VAL A 87 -10.49 -5.32 -0.07
CA VAL A 87 -10.06 -4.37 -1.12
C VAL A 87 -9.37 -5.16 -2.23
N ASN A 88 -9.65 -4.80 -3.48
CA ASN A 88 -8.88 -5.29 -4.63
C ASN A 88 -7.67 -4.37 -4.83
N TYR A 89 -6.47 -4.88 -4.52
CA TYR A 89 -5.23 -4.16 -4.74
C TYR A 89 -4.62 -4.55 -6.08
N GLU A 90 -4.52 -3.60 -7.00
CA GLU A 90 -4.04 -3.85 -8.36
C GLU A 90 -2.95 -2.85 -8.76
N ILE A 91 -1.89 -3.34 -9.39
CA ILE A 91 -0.91 -2.53 -10.11
C ILE A 91 -1.18 -2.71 -11.59
N LEU A 92 -1.62 -1.63 -12.24
CA LEU A 92 -1.92 -1.58 -13.66
C LEU A 92 -0.70 -1.05 -14.41
N ILE A 93 -0.23 -1.79 -15.40
CA ILE A 93 0.95 -1.46 -16.19
C ILE A 93 0.54 -1.33 -17.64
N ASP A 94 0.72 -0.13 -18.18
CA ASP A 94 0.66 0.20 -19.60
C ASP A 94 2.11 0.23 -20.12
N VAL A 95 2.40 -0.57 -21.15
CA VAL A 95 3.73 -0.65 -21.76
C VAL A 95 3.81 -0.03 -23.15
N ASP A 96 2.68 0.42 -23.72
CA ASP A 96 2.61 0.99 -25.07
C ASP A 96 2.15 2.47 -25.12
N GLY A 97 1.70 3.01 -23.98
CA GLY A 97 1.37 4.41 -23.77
C GLY A 97 -0.04 4.79 -24.21
N ASP A 98 -0.94 3.83 -24.39
CA ASP A 98 -2.33 4.09 -24.77
C ASP A 98 -3.29 4.33 -23.58
N ALA A 99 -2.75 4.36 -22.36
CA ALA A 99 -3.45 4.52 -21.10
C ALA A 99 -4.42 3.37 -20.75
N LEU A 100 -4.22 2.19 -21.34
CA LEU A 100 -4.91 0.96 -20.98
C LEU A 100 -3.90 -0.06 -20.44
N ALA A 101 -4.28 -0.76 -19.37
CA ALA A 101 -3.38 -1.74 -18.78
C ALA A 101 -3.14 -2.92 -19.74
N ASP A 102 -1.86 -3.16 -20.05
CA ASP A 102 -1.40 -4.35 -20.75
C ASP A 102 -1.17 -5.52 -19.80
N LEU A 103 -0.74 -5.21 -18.58
CA LEU A 103 -0.52 -6.14 -17.48
C LEU A 103 -1.16 -5.62 -16.21
N THR A 104 -1.78 -6.51 -15.45
CA THR A 104 -2.32 -6.21 -14.12
C THR A 104 -1.79 -7.22 -13.12
N TYR A 105 -1.17 -6.74 -12.04
CA TYR A 105 -0.80 -7.54 -10.88
C TYR A 105 -1.83 -7.32 -9.77
N GLU A 106 -2.67 -8.31 -9.53
CA GLU A 106 -3.71 -8.31 -8.50
C GLU A 106 -3.21 -9.03 -7.24
N PHE A 107 -3.34 -8.37 -6.09
CA PHE A 107 -3.04 -8.90 -4.77
C PHE A 107 -4.35 -9.10 -4.00
N LYS A 108 -4.58 -10.32 -3.49
CA LYS A 108 -5.69 -10.63 -2.58
C LYS A 108 -5.17 -11.13 -1.25
N PHE A 109 -5.62 -10.51 -0.17
CA PHE A 109 -5.18 -10.79 1.18
C PHE A 109 -6.13 -11.71 1.93
N THR A 110 -5.58 -12.45 2.88
CA THR A 110 -6.35 -13.24 3.83
C THR A 110 -5.67 -13.15 5.19
N THR A 111 -6.42 -12.67 6.17
CA THR A 111 -5.98 -12.56 7.56
C THR A 111 -6.60 -13.69 8.37
N ARG A 112 -5.81 -14.30 9.27
CA ARG A 112 -6.30 -15.32 10.20
C ARG A 112 -6.03 -14.89 11.63
N ILE A 113 -6.81 -15.43 12.55
CA ILE A 113 -6.54 -15.39 14.00
C ILE A 113 -6.23 -16.82 14.42
N VAL A 114 -5.01 -17.07 14.91
CA VAL A 114 -4.54 -18.42 15.28
C VAL A 114 -5.11 -18.85 16.62
N ASP A 115 -5.09 -17.95 17.61
CA ASP A 115 -5.64 -18.11 18.95
C ASP A 115 -6.67 -16.99 19.21
N PRO A 116 -7.97 -17.28 19.05
CA PRO A 116 -9.03 -16.32 19.33
C PRO A 116 -9.27 -16.10 20.84
N GLY A 117 -8.60 -16.86 21.71
CA GLY A 117 -8.67 -16.71 23.17
C GLY A 117 -7.90 -15.51 23.72
N THR A 118 -7.15 -14.80 22.86
CA THR A 118 -6.37 -13.62 23.23
C THR A 118 -6.48 -12.52 22.18
N TYR A 119 -6.40 -11.26 22.64
CA TYR A 119 -6.34 -10.08 21.76
C TYR A 119 -4.91 -9.78 21.29
N LEU A 120 -3.91 -10.49 21.82
CA LEU A 120 -2.51 -10.21 21.54
C LEU A 120 -2.19 -10.50 20.07
N TYR A 121 -1.45 -9.60 19.43
CA TYR A 121 -0.93 -9.79 18.07
C TYR A 121 0.08 -10.94 17.97
N ALA A 122 0.86 -11.16 19.02
CA ALA A 122 1.77 -12.29 19.15
C ALA A 122 1.70 -12.83 20.58
N THR A 123 1.75 -14.16 20.73
CA THR A 123 1.67 -14.84 22.03
C THR A 123 3.03 -14.94 22.73
N ASN A 124 4.11 -14.62 22.03
CA ASN A 124 5.49 -14.51 22.51
C ASN A 124 6.34 -13.76 21.47
N THR A 125 7.66 -13.68 21.63
CA THR A 125 8.59 -13.23 20.58
C THR A 125 8.28 -13.95 19.27
N ILE A 126 8.07 -13.19 18.20
CA ILE A 126 7.85 -13.72 16.86
C ILE A 126 9.16 -14.32 16.36
N LEU A 127 9.12 -15.60 16.00
CA LEU A 127 10.27 -16.32 15.48
C LEU A 127 10.10 -16.63 13.99
N PRO A 128 11.19 -16.91 13.26
CA PRO A 128 11.12 -17.39 11.89
C PRO A 128 10.12 -18.53 11.69
N PRO A 129 9.52 -18.64 10.49
CA PRO A 129 8.69 -19.79 10.14
C PRO A 129 9.47 -21.11 10.28
N PRO A 130 8.82 -22.23 10.63
CA PRO A 130 9.47 -23.54 10.70
C PRO A 130 10.18 -23.94 9.41
N ASN A 131 9.62 -23.56 8.26
CA ASN A 131 10.28 -23.70 6.96
C ASN A 131 10.30 -22.35 6.21
N PRO A 132 11.39 -21.57 6.33
CA PRO A 132 11.51 -20.29 5.62
C PRO A 132 11.52 -20.39 4.10
N LEU A 133 11.81 -21.57 3.52
CA LEU A 133 11.80 -21.76 2.07
C LEU A 133 10.41 -22.10 1.53
N ASP A 134 9.49 -22.58 2.37
CA ASP A 134 8.09 -22.76 2.00
C ASP A 134 7.37 -21.42 2.19
N PRO A 135 6.93 -20.73 1.13
CA PRO A 135 6.36 -19.39 1.23
C PRO A 135 5.01 -19.36 1.99
N THR A 136 4.36 -20.52 2.19
CA THR A 136 3.10 -20.64 2.94
C THR A 136 3.31 -20.84 4.45
N SER A 137 4.53 -21.22 4.87
CA SER A 137 4.89 -21.40 6.28
C SER A 137 4.87 -20.05 7.01
N GLN A 138 4.04 -19.94 8.04
CA GLN A 138 3.87 -18.72 8.85
C GLN A 138 4.87 -18.63 10.00
N TYR A 139 5.08 -17.42 10.52
CA TYR A 139 5.91 -17.16 11.69
C TYR A 139 5.38 -17.88 12.94
N VAL A 140 6.31 -18.29 13.82
CA VAL A 140 5.94 -18.88 15.11
C VAL A 140 5.57 -17.76 16.10
N ASN A 141 4.58 -18.02 16.94
CA ASN A 141 4.01 -17.09 17.94
C ASN A 141 3.25 -15.88 17.39
N LEU A 142 3.16 -15.72 16.06
CA LEU A 142 2.30 -14.70 15.45
C LEU A 142 0.84 -15.14 15.53
N ASN A 143 -0.02 -14.33 16.15
CA ASN A 143 -1.43 -14.64 16.32
C ASN A 143 -2.28 -14.14 15.14
N GLN A 144 -1.88 -13.05 14.50
CA GLN A 144 -2.58 -12.45 13.36
C GLN A 144 -1.76 -12.51 12.06
N PRO A 145 -1.45 -13.70 11.51
CA PRO A 145 -0.77 -13.80 10.22
C PRO A 145 -1.69 -13.32 9.08
N GLN A 146 -1.09 -12.61 8.13
CA GLN A 146 -1.70 -12.31 6.84
C GLN A 146 -0.92 -13.03 5.73
N SER A 147 -1.63 -13.47 4.71
CA SER A 147 -1.06 -14.05 3.51
C SER A 147 -1.72 -13.43 2.28
N TYR A 148 -1.10 -13.59 1.12
CA TYR A 148 -1.64 -13.08 -0.12
C TYR A 148 -1.49 -14.05 -1.28
N THR A 149 -2.34 -13.85 -2.28
CA THR A 149 -2.23 -14.44 -3.62
C THR A 149 -1.94 -13.32 -4.62
N LEU A 150 -0.92 -13.52 -5.44
CA LEU A 150 -0.54 -12.62 -6.54
C LEU A 150 -0.97 -13.25 -7.87
N THR A 151 -1.80 -12.55 -8.61
CA THR A 151 -2.30 -12.97 -9.93
C THR A 151 -1.89 -11.96 -10.99
N GLU A 152 -1.29 -12.45 -12.08
CA GLU A 152 -1.01 -11.66 -13.28
C GLU A 152 -2.16 -11.83 -14.28
N ARG A 153 -2.63 -10.72 -14.85
CA ARG A 153 -3.62 -10.71 -15.94
C ARG A 153 -3.07 -9.91 -17.10
N GLY A 154 -3.28 -10.41 -18.31
CA GLY A 154 -2.96 -9.67 -19.54
C GLY A 154 -4.15 -8.83 -20.01
N ARG A 155 -3.87 -7.88 -20.90
CA ARG A 155 -4.85 -7.02 -21.55
C ARG A 155 -6.04 -7.81 -22.11
N GLY A 156 -7.25 -7.38 -21.75
CA GLY A 156 -8.50 -7.95 -22.28
C GLY A 156 -8.73 -9.43 -21.98
N THR A 157 -7.95 -10.03 -21.07
CA THR A 157 -8.11 -11.45 -20.73
C THR A 157 -9.37 -11.67 -19.90
N THR A 158 -10.29 -12.50 -20.41
CA THR A 158 -11.45 -13.00 -19.66
C THR A 158 -11.13 -14.24 -18.84
N SER A 159 -9.87 -14.71 -18.88
CA SER A 159 -9.39 -15.83 -18.07
C SER A 159 -9.22 -15.41 -16.61
N THR A 160 -9.17 -16.39 -15.72
CA THR A 160 -9.01 -16.19 -14.27
C THR A 160 -7.67 -15.57 -13.86
N GLY A 161 -6.80 -15.20 -14.81
CA GLY A 161 -5.43 -14.77 -14.57
C GLY A 161 -4.48 -15.94 -14.29
N ARG A 162 -3.18 -15.66 -14.36
CA ARG A 162 -2.11 -16.59 -13.98
C ARG A 162 -1.74 -16.33 -12.52
N VAL A 163 -2.00 -17.30 -11.64
CA VAL A 163 -1.54 -17.23 -10.25
C VAL A 163 -0.02 -17.41 -10.20
N LEU A 164 0.69 -16.38 -9.76
CA LEU A 164 2.15 -16.35 -9.62
C LEU A 164 2.59 -16.80 -8.23
N LEU A 165 1.88 -16.36 -7.19
CA LEU A 165 2.10 -16.74 -5.80
C LEU A 165 0.73 -17.04 -5.18
N ASN A 166 0.63 -18.10 -4.38
CA ASN A 166 -0.62 -18.51 -3.77
C ASN A 166 -0.47 -18.67 -2.26
N ASN A 167 -1.27 -17.91 -1.50
CA ASN A 167 -1.30 -17.96 -0.03
C ASN A 167 0.10 -17.85 0.61
N VAL A 168 0.92 -16.92 0.13
CA VAL A 168 2.27 -16.68 0.64
C VAL A 168 2.25 -15.65 1.76
N ARG A 169 3.11 -15.79 2.78
CA ARG A 169 3.13 -14.92 3.97
C ARG A 169 3.48 -13.46 3.64
N THR A 170 2.88 -12.52 4.37
CA THR A 170 3.38 -11.14 4.47
C THR A 170 4.44 -11.05 5.57
N ALA A 171 5.26 -9.99 5.60
CA ALA A 171 6.07 -9.70 6.79
C ALA A 171 5.16 -9.30 7.97
N PRO A 172 5.58 -9.55 9.22
CA PRO A 172 4.80 -9.14 10.37
C PRO A 172 4.95 -7.63 10.60
N ASN A 173 4.04 -7.05 11.38
CA ASN A 173 4.24 -5.77 12.05
C ASN A 173 5.39 -5.84 13.07
N ARG A 174 5.91 -4.67 13.46
CA ARG A 174 6.95 -4.51 14.48
C ARG A 174 6.41 -3.79 15.74
N PRO A 175 5.52 -4.42 16.55
CA PRO A 175 4.94 -3.78 17.75
C PRO A 175 5.96 -3.23 18.74
N GLY A 176 7.15 -3.82 18.78
CA GLY A 176 8.23 -3.40 19.64
C GLY A 176 9.12 -4.54 20.11
N PRO A 177 10.10 -4.24 20.98
CA PRO A 177 11.17 -5.15 21.34
C PRO A 177 10.72 -6.47 21.96
N LYS A 178 9.60 -6.52 22.69
CA LYS A 178 9.11 -7.79 23.27
C LYS A 178 8.63 -8.78 22.20
N SER A 179 8.06 -8.29 21.11
CA SER A 179 7.57 -9.14 20.01
C SER A 179 8.69 -9.40 18.99
N ILE A 180 9.65 -8.50 18.86
CA ILE A 180 10.72 -8.52 17.87
C ILE A 180 12.06 -8.44 18.57
N ASN A 181 12.52 -9.57 19.10
CA ASN A 181 13.83 -9.72 19.74
C ASN A 181 14.26 -11.18 19.70
N PHE A 182 14.38 -11.70 18.49
CA PHE A 182 15.20 -12.88 18.24
C PHE A 182 16.46 -12.33 17.59
N ALA A 183 17.61 -12.45 18.25
CA ALA A 183 18.87 -12.17 17.58
C ALA A 183 18.90 -12.98 16.28
N ALA A 184 19.50 -12.42 15.23
CA ALA A 184 19.86 -13.15 14.03
C ALA A 184 20.81 -14.29 14.43
N VAL A 185 20.20 -15.39 14.84
CA VAL A 185 20.87 -16.63 15.09
C VAL A 185 21.26 -17.12 13.69
N GLY A 186 22.52 -16.93 13.32
CA GLY A 186 23.11 -17.79 12.29
C GLY A 186 22.75 -19.23 12.68
N ARG A 187 22.04 -19.93 11.79
CA ARG A 187 21.59 -21.33 11.85
C ARG A 187 22.08 -22.11 13.11
N GLY A 188 21.51 -21.87 14.30
CA GLY A 188 21.77 -22.65 15.54
C GLY A 188 22.37 -21.98 16.80
N GLY A 189 22.70 -20.68 16.83
CA GLY A 189 23.10 -19.95 18.06
C GLY A 189 21.98 -19.50 19.04
N THR A 190 22.34 -19.14 20.27
CA THR A 190 21.43 -18.71 21.35
C THR A 190 21.08 -17.21 21.25
N PRO A 191 19.85 -16.76 21.59
CA PRO A 191 19.48 -15.35 21.52
C PRO A 191 20.31 -14.48 22.48
N VAL A 192 20.97 -13.44 21.95
CA VAL A 192 21.49 -12.31 22.73
C VAL A 192 20.42 -11.22 22.69
N GLN A 193 20.18 -10.51 23.79
CA GLN A 193 19.32 -9.32 23.84
C GLN A 193 19.76 -8.35 22.71
N GLY A 194 19.03 -8.35 21.59
CA GLY A 194 19.61 -8.06 20.29
C GLY A 194 19.00 -6.86 19.61
N ASP A 195 19.72 -6.34 18.62
CA ASP A 195 19.27 -5.30 17.70
C ASP A 195 17.92 -5.70 17.06
N THR A 196 16.84 -5.09 17.54
CA THR A 196 15.47 -5.36 17.09
C THR A 196 15.27 -4.98 15.61
N THR A 197 16.14 -4.15 15.04
CA THR A 197 16.12 -3.78 13.62
C THR A 197 16.61 -4.93 12.77
N LEU A 198 17.76 -5.52 13.09
CA LEU A 198 18.26 -6.71 12.39
C LEU A 198 17.30 -7.90 12.54
N ALA A 199 16.72 -8.09 13.73
CA ALA A 199 15.70 -9.12 13.96
C ALA A 199 14.51 -8.94 13.00
N TYR A 200 13.98 -7.72 12.90
CA TYR A 200 12.89 -7.41 11.99
C TYR A 200 13.28 -7.64 10.52
N GLN A 201 14.44 -7.14 10.10
CA GLN A 201 14.96 -7.31 8.74
C GLN A 201 15.01 -8.78 8.34
N ASN A 202 15.45 -9.67 9.23
CA ASN A 202 15.47 -11.11 8.94
C ASN A 202 14.07 -11.71 8.76
N LEU A 203 13.08 -11.33 9.58
CA LEU A 203 11.70 -11.80 9.37
C LEU A 203 11.15 -11.28 8.05
N ALA A 204 11.41 -10.02 7.73
CA ALA A 204 10.88 -9.38 6.55
C ALA A 204 11.55 -9.90 5.27
N GLU A 205 12.84 -10.22 5.30
CA GLU A 205 13.56 -10.86 4.20
C GLU A 205 12.95 -12.25 3.90
N MET A 206 12.55 -12.98 4.93
CA MET A 206 11.83 -14.24 4.74
C MET A 206 10.45 -14.05 4.09
N ALA A 207 9.88 -12.84 4.03
CA ALA A 207 8.64 -12.56 3.30
C ALA A 207 8.88 -12.09 1.85
N VAL A 208 10.11 -12.13 1.36
CA VAL A 208 10.43 -11.96 -0.05
C VAL A 208 10.22 -13.30 -0.77
N HIS A 209 9.26 -13.33 -1.69
CA HIS A 209 8.88 -14.54 -2.41
C HIS A 209 9.26 -14.45 -3.87
N THR A 210 9.88 -15.50 -4.42
CA THR A 210 10.14 -15.62 -5.86
C THR A 210 9.04 -16.44 -6.51
N ALA A 211 8.36 -15.88 -7.52
CA ALA A 211 7.32 -16.61 -8.24
C ALA A 211 7.97 -17.66 -9.16
N PRO A 212 7.52 -18.93 -9.15
CA PRO A 212 8.05 -19.95 -10.04
C PRO A 212 7.72 -19.66 -11.51
N ASN A 213 8.65 -20.01 -12.41
CA ASN A 213 8.48 -19.87 -13.87
C ASN A 213 8.13 -18.45 -14.34
N SER A 214 8.48 -17.42 -13.57
CA SER A 214 8.08 -16.02 -13.78
C SER A 214 9.19 -15.14 -14.37
N GLY A 215 10.28 -15.73 -14.84
CA GLY A 215 11.48 -14.97 -15.22
C GLY A 215 12.17 -14.29 -14.02
N GLY A 216 11.96 -14.80 -12.79
CA GLY A 216 12.62 -14.26 -11.60
C GLY A 216 11.88 -13.10 -10.93
N LEU A 217 10.57 -12.95 -11.17
CA LEU A 217 9.71 -12.01 -10.45
C LEU A 217 9.77 -12.32 -8.95
N ARG A 218 9.96 -11.27 -8.16
CA ARG A 218 9.89 -11.32 -6.71
C ARG A 218 8.84 -10.36 -6.20
N SER A 219 8.21 -10.73 -5.09
CA SER A 219 7.22 -9.90 -4.41
C SER A 219 7.49 -9.89 -2.91
N PHE A 220 7.30 -8.73 -2.31
CA PHE A 220 7.36 -8.50 -0.88
C PHE A 220 6.10 -7.72 -0.48
N VAL A 221 5.49 -8.10 0.63
CA VAL A 221 4.40 -7.33 1.25
C VAL A 221 4.62 -7.26 2.75
N GLY A 222 4.55 -6.05 3.30
CA GLY A 222 4.63 -5.80 4.73
C GLY A 222 5.09 -4.37 5.03
N PRO A 223 5.14 -3.99 6.31
CA PRO A 223 5.44 -2.62 6.69
C PRO A 223 6.89 -2.23 6.38
N ARG A 224 7.05 -0.98 5.94
CA ARG A 224 8.33 -0.33 5.61
C ARG A 224 8.24 1.16 5.95
N ASP A 225 9.37 1.74 6.31
CA ASP A 225 9.48 3.19 6.44
C ASP A 225 9.40 3.81 5.03
N GLU A 226 8.58 4.85 4.89
CA GLU A 226 8.35 5.55 3.63
C GLU A 226 9.53 6.50 3.33
N GLY A 227 10.01 6.51 2.08
CA GLY A 227 11.13 7.37 1.67
C GLY A 227 10.69 8.82 1.38
N PHE A 228 9.40 9.03 1.12
CA PHE A 228 8.78 10.32 0.91
C PHE A 228 8.10 10.80 2.19
N TYR A 229 8.40 12.03 2.59
CA TYR A 229 7.80 12.66 3.76
C TYR A 229 7.35 14.06 3.39
N VAL A 230 6.16 14.42 3.88
CA VAL A 230 5.64 15.78 3.80
C VAL A 230 5.32 16.26 5.21
N GLY A 231 5.68 17.50 5.53
CA GLY A 231 5.25 18.13 6.78
C GLY A 231 3.76 18.43 6.70
N LEU A 232 2.90 17.50 7.13
CA LEU A 232 1.45 17.62 6.98
C LEU A 232 0.89 18.87 7.68
N GLY A 233 1.39 19.20 8.87
CA GLY A 233 1.04 20.46 9.54
C GLY A 233 1.43 21.68 8.70
N THR A 234 2.63 21.70 8.14
CA THR A 234 3.07 22.78 7.24
C THR A 234 2.19 22.91 6.00
N ALA A 235 1.80 21.80 5.38
CA ALA A 235 1.03 21.83 4.13
C ALA A 235 -0.46 22.12 4.35
N PHE A 236 -1.07 21.52 5.39
CA PHE A 236 -2.52 21.48 5.55
C PHE A 236 -3.07 22.30 6.73
N ASP A 237 -2.24 22.77 7.67
CA ASP A 237 -2.63 23.83 8.62
C ASP A 237 -2.38 25.21 8.00
N LEU A 238 -3.28 25.62 7.11
CA LEU A 238 -3.29 26.95 6.46
C LEU A 238 -1.99 27.34 5.74
N ILE A 239 -1.19 26.38 5.27
CA ILE A 239 0.14 26.62 4.70
C ILE A 239 1.02 27.40 5.69
N ASN A 240 1.58 26.68 6.66
CA ASN A 240 2.33 27.24 7.77
C ASN A 240 3.80 26.74 7.77
N PRO A 241 4.67 27.30 6.90
CA PRO A 241 6.06 26.87 6.82
C PRO A 241 6.78 27.12 8.14
N THR A 242 7.26 26.05 8.75
CA THR A 242 8.13 26.08 9.92
C THR A 242 9.58 26.41 9.52
N ALA A 243 10.40 26.82 10.48
CA ALA A 243 11.83 27.04 10.23
C ALA A 243 12.50 25.74 9.73
N PRO A 244 13.54 25.83 8.87
CA PRO A 244 14.25 24.66 8.37
C PRO A 244 14.67 23.71 9.51
N GLY A 245 14.36 22.42 9.38
CA GLY A 245 14.71 21.38 10.36
C GLY A 245 13.72 21.19 11.51
N ALA A 246 12.61 21.93 11.55
CA ALA A 246 11.52 21.66 12.49
C ALA A 246 10.60 20.55 11.93
N ASP A 247 10.56 19.41 12.62
CA ASP A 247 9.70 18.27 12.27
C ASP A 247 8.21 18.64 12.40
N GLY A 248 7.49 18.54 11.27
CA GLY A 248 6.04 18.77 11.19
C GLY A 248 5.20 17.49 11.34
N THR A 249 5.83 16.32 11.51
CA THR A 249 5.16 15.02 11.68
C THR A 249 5.12 14.57 13.14
N GLY A 250 5.47 15.42 14.10
CA GLY A 250 5.30 15.14 15.54
C GLY A 250 6.12 13.95 16.04
N GLY A 251 7.21 13.59 15.37
CA GLY A 251 8.04 12.44 15.72
C GLY A 251 7.50 11.09 15.26
N PHE A 252 6.55 11.04 14.31
CA PHE A 252 6.00 9.81 13.73
C PHE A 252 6.78 9.31 12.49
N ASN A 253 8.11 9.43 12.52
CA ASN A 253 9.01 8.86 11.50
C ASN A 253 9.75 7.64 12.06
#